data_AF-A0A7Z9ISD1-F1
#
_entry.id   AF-A0A7Z9ISD1-F1
#
_cell.length_a   1.000
_cell.length_b   1.000
_cell.length_c   1.000
_cell.angle_alpha   90.00
_cell.angle_beta   90.00
_cell.angle_gamma   90.00
#
_symmetry.space_group_name_H-M   'P 1'
#
loop_
_entity.id
_entity.type
_entity.pdbx_description
1 polymer ?
#
loop_
_entity_poly.entity_id
_entity_poly.type
_entity_poly.pdbx_seq_one_letter_code
_entity_poly.pdbx_strand_id
1 'polypeptide(L)'
;MKILFEHQHLYYLPQFEPMINVLKARGHNGLFGSICESVPDMEKNVFQENMDRLGLKTIQANFEPQRCRILKDEKFDLIFIGNKTSLNSIAVADSFVVMIYHGIGLKQSYYTDLT
;
A
#
# COMPACT_ATOMS: atom_id res chain seq x y z
N MET A 1 7.02 14.01 -4.69
CA MET A 1 6.90 12.55 -4.79
C MET A 1 5.92 12.06 -3.75
N LYS A 2 4.77 11.51 -4.18
CA LYS A 2 3.77 10.85 -3.36
C LYS A 2 4.02 9.34 -3.42
N ILE A 3 4.23 8.74 -2.26
CA ILE A 3 4.58 7.34 -2.10
C ILE A 3 3.46 6.66 -1.30
N LEU A 4 2.87 5.61 -1.86
CA LEU A 4 1.84 4.80 -1.23
C LEU A 4 2.43 3.48 -0.73
N PHE A 5 2.09 3.11 0.51
CA PHE A 5 2.24 1.78 1.06
C PHE A 5 0.86 1.13 1.15
N GLU A 6 0.52 0.31 0.16
CA GLU A 6 -0.77 -0.36 0.02
C GLU A 6 -0.74 -1.73 0.67
N HIS A 7 -1.64 -1.94 1.63
CA HIS A 7 -1.73 -3.17 2.41
C HIS A 7 -3.02 -3.90 2.06
N GLN A 8 -2.93 -5.14 1.58
CA GLN A 8 -4.10 -6.00 1.54
C GLN A 8 -4.47 -6.49 2.96
N HIS A 9 -3.47 -6.63 3.83
CA HIS A 9 -3.58 -7.00 5.24
C HIS A 9 -2.51 -6.30 6.10
N LEU A 10 -2.73 -6.15 7.39
CA LEU A 10 -1.82 -5.52 8.34
C LEU A 10 -0.48 -6.24 8.45
N TYR A 11 -0.44 -7.57 8.22
CA TYR A 11 0.82 -8.33 8.33
C TYR A 11 1.88 -7.92 7.30
N TYR A 12 1.55 -7.09 6.30
CA TYR A 12 2.54 -6.50 5.39
C TYR A 12 3.36 -5.37 6.02
N LEU A 13 2.80 -4.72 7.04
CA LEU A 13 3.40 -3.53 7.66
C LEU A 13 4.85 -3.77 8.14
N PRO A 14 5.21 -4.91 8.78
CA PRO A 14 6.59 -5.16 9.17
C PRO A 14 7.60 -5.17 8.00
N GLN A 15 7.15 -5.48 6.77
CA GLN A 15 8.04 -5.42 5.60
C GLN A 15 8.19 -3.99 5.06
N PHE A 16 7.18 -3.13 5.25
CA PHE A 16 7.20 -1.76 4.77
C PHE A 16 7.83 -0.78 5.75
N GLU A 17 7.70 -1.02 7.05
CA GLU A 17 8.20 -0.12 8.10
C GLU A 17 9.70 0.22 7.96
N PRO A 18 10.62 -0.73 7.69
CA PRO A 18 12.03 -0.39 7.47
C PRO A 18 12.23 0.61 6.32
N MET A 19 11.42 0.51 5.27
CA MET A 19 11.51 1.39 4.11
C MET A 19 10.91 2.76 4.36
N ILE A 20 9.78 2.81 5.08
CA ILE A 20 9.20 4.05 5.59
C ILE A 20 10.28 4.82 6.37
N ASN A 21 10.97 4.15 7.29
CA ASN A 21 12.01 4.76 8.12
C ASN A 21 13.18 5.29 7.28
N VAL A 22 13.67 4.52 6.30
CA VAL A 22 14.74 4.97 5.39
C VAL A 22 14.30 6.17 4.54
N LEU A 23 13.07 6.16 4.01
CA LEU A 23 12.56 7.27 3.21
C LEU A 23 12.39 8.55 4.04
N LYS A 24 11.89 8.43 5.27
CA LYS A 24 11.80 9.57 6.21
C LYS A 24 13.18 10.11 6.56
N ALA A 25 14.15 9.23 6.85
CA ALA A 25 15.53 9.63 7.15
C ALA A 25 16.20 10.37 5.97
N ARG A 26 15.74 10.13 4.74
CA ARG A 26 16.17 10.84 3.52
C ARG A 26 15.36 12.12 3.23
N GLY A 27 14.44 12.51 4.11
CA GLY A 27 13.64 13.74 3.99
C GLY A 27 12.38 13.62 3.14
N HIS A 28 11.92 12.41 2.80
CA HIS A 28 10.66 12.22 2.10
C HIS A 28 9.47 12.32 3.05
N ASN A 29 8.60 13.32 2.82
CA ASN A 29 7.41 13.57 3.66
C ASN A 29 6.09 13.24 2.97
N GLY A 30 6.11 12.87 1.68
CA GLY A 30 4.93 12.51 0.90
C GLY A 30 4.54 11.04 1.04
N LEU A 31 4.50 10.52 2.27
CA LEU A 31 4.26 9.10 2.54
C LEU A 31 2.82 8.85 2.98
N PHE A 32 2.19 7.86 2.37
CA PHE A 32 0.80 7.50 2.58
C PHE A 32 0.68 6.00 2.87
N GLY A 33 -0.25 5.64 3.75
CA GLY A 33 -0.62 4.26 4.00
C GLY A 33 -2.08 4.04 3.67
N SER A 34 -2.39 2.87 3.11
CA SER A 34 -3.77 2.42 2.97
C SER A 34 -3.84 0.92 3.24
N ILE A 35 -5.00 0.48 3.74
CA ILE A 35 -5.31 -0.93 3.97
C ILE A 35 -6.66 -1.24 3.32
N CYS A 36 -6.82 -2.47 2.83
CA CYS A 36 -8.08 -2.95 2.29
C CYS A 36 -9.22 -2.80 3.31
N GLU A 37 -10.30 -2.13 2.93
CA GLU A 37 -11.51 -1.88 3.71
C GLU A 37 -12.26 -3.17 4.07
N SER A 38 -12.04 -4.26 3.33
CA SER A 38 -12.65 -5.56 3.63
C SER A 38 -11.98 -6.30 4.80
N VAL A 39 -10.88 -5.79 5.37
CA VAL A 39 -10.27 -6.39 6.57
C VAL A 39 -11.10 -6.08 7.82
N PRO A 40 -11.01 -6.89 8.89
CA PRO A 40 -11.72 -6.63 10.14
C PRO A 40 -11.41 -5.27 10.75
N ASP A 41 -12.36 -4.66 11.47
CA ASP A 41 -12.18 -3.35 12.11
C ASP A 41 -11.02 -3.32 13.10
N MET A 42 -10.77 -4.44 13.82
CA MET A 42 -9.60 -4.57 14.69
C MET A 42 -8.29 -4.35 13.92
N GLU A 43 -8.20 -4.89 12.70
CA GLU A 43 -7.03 -4.76 11.85
C GLU A 43 -6.87 -3.32 11.34
N LYS A 44 -7.97 -2.65 10.97
CA LYS A 44 -7.99 -1.24 10.58
C LYS A 44 -7.59 -0.31 11.73
N ASN A 45 -8.03 -0.58 12.95
CA ASN A 45 -7.69 0.20 14.14
C ASN A 45 -6.18 0.13 14.44
N VAL A 46 -5.62 -1.09 14.47
CA VAL A 46 -4.17 -1.27 14.67
C VAL A 46 -3.38 -0.66 13.51
N PHE A 47 -3.90 -0.73 12.28
CA PHE A 47 -3.28 -0.06 11.14
C PHE A 47 -3.21 1.46 11.35
N GLN A 48 -4.32 2.09 11.74
CA GLN A 48 -4.39 3.53 11.98
C GLN A 48 -3.41 3.98 13.07
N GLU A 49 -3.38 3.27 14.22
CA GLU A 49 -2.42 3.54 15.30
C GLU A 49 -0.95 3.50 14.81
N ASN A 50 -0.64 2.56 13.92
CA ASN A 50 0.69 2.45 13.34
C ASN A 50 0.98 3.54 12.31
N MET A 51 -0.01 3.96 11.50
CA MET A 51 0.17 5.09 10.59
C MET A 51 0.45 6.37 11.36
N ASP A 52 -0.25 6.61 12.46
CA ASP A 52 -0.01 7.75 13.35
C ASP A 52 1.38 7.69 13.99
N ARG A 53 1.77 6.52 14.53
CA ARG A 53 3.11 6.29 15.09
C ARG A 53 4.21 6.55 14.04
N LEU A 54 3.99 6.13 12.81
CA LEU A 54 4.95 6.28 11.71
C LEU A 54 4.85 7.66 11.05
N GLY A 55 3.88 8.50 11.40
CA GLY A 55 3.65 9.82 10.80
C GLY A 55 3.29 9.76 9.31
N LEU A 56 2.53 8.74 8.90
CA LEU A 56 1.99 8.60 7.55
C LEU A 56 0.59 9.19 7.46
N LYS A 57 0.22 9.67 6.27
CA LYS A 57 -1.17 10.00 5.98
C LYS A 57 -1.94 8.73 5.65
N THR A 58 -2.98 8.42 6.42
CA THR A 58 -3.84 7.27 6.13
C THR A 58 -4.89 7.62 5.07
N ILE A 59 -5.08 6.74 4.09
CA ILE A 59 -6.21 6.77 3.17
C ILE A 59 -7.18 5.64 3.52
N GLN A 60 -8.43 6.01 3.83
CA GLN A 60 -9.54 5.13 4.17
C GLN A 60 -10.79 5.53 3.37
N ALA A 61 -11.78 4.65 3.31
CA ALA A 61 -13.08 4.91 2.70
C ALA A 61 -14.17 4.08 3.39
N ASN A 62 -15.43 4.23 2.98
CA ASN A 62 -16.52 3.44 3.56
C ASN A 62 -16.65 2.05 2.93
N PHE A 63 -16.06 1.84 1.73
CA PHE A 63 -16.07 0.57 1.00
C PHE A 63 -14.91 0.49 -0.01
N GLU A 64 -14.53 -0.74 -0.39
CA GLU A 64 -13.34 -1.01 -1.23
C GLU A 64 -13.30 -0.27 -2.57
N PRO A 65 -14.35 -0.31 -3.41
CA PRO A 65 -14.37 0.46 -4.65
C PRO A 65 -14.14 1.96 -4.47
N GLN A 66 -14.64 2.56 -3.38
CA GLN A 66 -14.41 3.98 -3.08
C GLN A 66 -12.95 4.22 -2.72
N ARG A 67 -12.35 3.36 -1.89
CA ARG A 67 -10.94 3.45 -1.52
C ARG A 67 -10.04 3.37 -2.76
N CYS A 68 -10.28 2.39 -3.63
CA CYS A 68 -9.53 2.24 -4.88
C CYS A 68 -9.60 3.50 -5.76
N ARG A 69 -10.79 4.10 -5.88
CA ARG A 69 -10.96 5.36 -6.62
C ARG A 69 -10.15 6.49 -6.01
N ILE A 70 -10.17 6.66 -4.69
CA ILE A 70 -9.36 7.68 -3.99
C ILE A 70 -7.87 7.46 -4.27
N LEU A 71 -7.38 6.21 -4.17
CA LEU A 71 -5.98 5.89 -4.43
C LEU A 71 -5.58 6.22 -5.88
N LYS A 72 -6.45 5.95 -6.85
CA LYS A 72 -6.20 6.24 -8.26
C LYS A 72 -6.23 7.75 -8.55
N ASP A 73 -7.16 8.48 -7.95
CA ASP A 73 -7.30 9.93 -8.07
C ASP A 73 -6.12 10.67 -7.41
N GLU A 74 -5.50 10.06 -6.39
CA GLU A 74 -4.28 10.55 -5.78
C GLU A 74 -3.05 10.48 -6.70
N LYS A 75 -3.02 9.63 -7.74
CA LYS A 75 -1.91 9.59 -8.72
C LYS A 75 -0.53 9.48 -8.04
N PHE A 76 -0.33 8.41 -7.28
CA PHE A 76 0.95 8.14 -6.62
C PHE A 76 2.07 7.94 -7.62
N ASP A 77 3.23 8.52 -7.34
CA ASP A 77 4.45 8.36 -8.15
C ASP A 77 5.07 6.98 -7.93
N LEU A 78 5.02 6.50 -6.68
CA LEU A 78 5.59 5.23 -6.24
C LEU A 78 4.58 4.48 -5.37
N ILE A 79 4.33 3.20 -5.68
CA ILE A 79 3.39 2.37 -4.94
C ILE A 79 4.09 1.09 -4.50
N PHE A 80 4.19 0.89 -3.19
CA PHE A 80 4.62 -0.36 -2.59
C PHE A 80 3.40 -1.24 -2.31
N ILE A 81 3.43 -2.46 -2.83
CA ILE A 81 2.39 -3.47 -2.58
C ILE A 81 2.98 -4.73 -1.98
N GLY A 82 2.18 -5.41 -1.17
CA GLY A 82 2.52 -6.74 -0.66
C GLY A 82 2.04 -7.86 -1.59
N ASN A 83 0.95 -7.65 -2.32
CA ASN A 83 0.34 -8.63 -3.22
C ASN A 83 -0.40 -7.95 -4.38
N LYS A 84 -0.63 -8.69 -5.48
CA LYS A 84 -1.09 -8.18 -6.79
C LYS A 84 -2.56 -7.74 -6.85
N THR A 85 -3.40 -8.14 -5.90
CA THR A 85 -4.85 -7.89 -6.00
C THR A 85 -5.12 -6.40 -6.22
N SER A 86 -5.63 -6.08 -7.41
CA SER A 86 -6.20 -4.77 -7.76
C SER A 86 -5.22 -3.64 -8.14
N LEU A 87 -4.03 -3.95 -8.70
CA LEU A 87 -3.11 -2.91 -9.20
C LEU A 87 -3.74 -1.92 -10.19
N ASN A 88 -4.50 -2.40 -11.18
CA ASN A 88 -5.14 -1.56 -12.20
C ASN A 88 -6.22 -0.62 -11.63
N SER A 89 -6.73 -0.90 -10.43
CA SER A 89 -7.73 -0.04 -9.78
C SER A 89 -7.11 1.05 -8.92
N ILE A 90 -5.79 1.01 -8.65
CA ILE A 90 -5.09 1.99 -7.80
C ILE A 90 -3.95 2.72 -8.51
N ALA A 91 -3.27 2.09 -9.47
CA ALA A 91 -2.18 2.68 -10.22
C ALA A 91 -2.68 3.45 -11.46
N VAL A 92 -1.93 4.49 -11.84
CA VAL A 92 -2.08 5.19 -13.12
C VAL A 92 -0.88 4.87 -14.03
N ALA A 93 -0.96 5.25 -15.31
CA ALA A 93 0.07 4.90 -16.30
C ALA A 93 1.49 5.31 -15.90
N ASP A 94 1.65 6.44 -15.20
CA ASP A 94 2.94 6.98 -14.77
C ASP A 94 3.37 6.51 -13.36
N SER A 95 2.59 5.66 -12.69
CA SER A 95 2.94 5.13 -11.38
C SER A 95 4.02 4.04 -11.49
N PHE A 96 5.08 4.16 -10.69
CA PHE A 96 6.05 3.07 -10.52
C PHE A 96 5.59 2.15 -9.39
N VAL A 97 5.37 0.87 -9.69
CA VAL A 97 4.89 -0.12 -8.70
C VAL A 97 6.02 -1.04 -8.30
N VAL A 98 6.22 -1.18 -6.98
CA VAL A 98 7.20 -2.09 -6.39
C VAL A 98 6.47 -3.10 -5.53
N MET A 99 6.52 -4.38 -5.93
CA MET A 99 6.03 -5.46 -5.11
C MET A 99 7.13 -5.94 -4.16
N ILE A 100 6.86 -5.87 -2.86
CA ILE A 100 7.82 -6.26 -1.83
C ILE A 100 7.46 -7.63 -1.32
N TYR A 101 8.50 -8.47 -1.37
CA TYR A 101 8.58 -9.89 -1.07
C TYR A 101 7.44 -10.51 -0.27
N HIS A 102 7.05 -11.71 -0.68
CA HIS A 102 5.90 -12.37 -0.13
C HIS A 102 6.06 -13.90 -0.07
N GLY A 103 6.95 -14.36 0.82
CA GLY A 103 7.18 -15.77 1.12
C GLY A 103 7.73 -16.62 -0.03
N ILE A 104 8.22 -17.82 0.30
CA ILE A 104 8.64 -18.82 -0.68
C ILE A 104 7.41 -19.66 -1.02
N GLY A 105 6.84 -19.47 -2.21
CA GLY A 105 5.69 -20.27 -2.70
C GLY A 105 5.27 -19.87 -4.12
N LEU A 106 4.68 -20.80 -4.86
CA LEU A 106 4.17 -20.55 -6.22
C LEU A 106 3.02 -19.52 -6.15
N LYS A 107 3.19 -18.38 -6.81
CA LYS A 107 2.15 -17.34 -6.91
C LYS A 107 1.75 -17.14 -8.36
N GLN A 108 0.46 -16.86 -8.57
CA GLN A 108 -0.07 -16.56 -9.88
C GLN A 108 0.63 -15.35 -10.53
N SER A 109 1.08 -14.36 -9.76
CA SER A 109 1.85 -13.21 -10.28
C SER A 109 3.05 -13.61 -11.13
N TYR A 110 3.81 -14.65 -10.74
CA TYR A 110 4.94 -15.12 -11.54
C TYR A 110 4.57 -15.64 -12.93
N TYR A 111 3.30 -16.01 -13.15
CA TYR A 111 2.84 -16.65 -14.38
C TYR A 111 1.81 -15.80 -15.15
N THR A 112 1.09 -14.90 -14.47
CA THR A 112 0.01 -14.09 -15.05
C THR A 112 0.31 -12.59 -15.09
N ASP A 113 1.52 -12.15 -14.74
CA ASP A 113 1.97 -10.75 -14.91
C ASP A 113 2.58 -10.45 -16.29
N LEU A 114 2.73 -11.45 -17.16
CA LEU A 114 3.32 -11.29 -18.51
C LEU A 114 2.28 -11.25 -19.65
N THR A 115 0.99 -11.18 -19.33
CA THR A 115 -0.11 -11.16 -20.31
C THR A 115 -1.03 -9.99 -20.10
#